data_AF-A0AAN7FMN8-F1
#
_entry.id   AF-A0AAN7FMN8-F1
#
_cell.length_a   1.000
_cell.length_b   1.000
_cell.length_c   1.000
_cell.angle_alpha   90.00
_cell.angle_beta   90.00
_cell.angle_gamma   90.00
#
_symmetry.space_group_name_H-M   'P 1'
#
loop_
_entity.id
_entity.type
_entity.pdbx_description
1 polymer ?
#
loop_
_entity_poly.entity_id
_entity_poly.type
_entity_poly.pdbx_seq_one_letter_code
_entity_poly.pdbx_strand_id
1 'polypeptide(L)'
;MKDQILISNEQQWKTGCVYSPIVRACKEGNFELVFEIVKANPQNLWTHDNKAPSIFSVAVQYRQAKIFSLIYGLNMKNSLASAIDSLYGNNLLHMAGMLAPSTSLNHIAGAALQMQRELQWFKGLTPRELFTKNHKDMRKDGEQWMKDTATSCTVVGALIVTIMFAAVFTIPGGNDQNKGFPIFLNKKLFMVFIVSDALSLFSSSTSIMMFLGILTSRYAEEDFLESLPRKMIIGLSTLFFSVATMMTAFSASLFLMLHEQLWIFKPIICFICLASVPITLFVLMQFPLLVVMAISTYGPSIFNRKMKR
;
A
#
# COMPACT_ATOMS: atom_id res chain seq x y z
N MET A 1 -35.60 -6.60 21.88
CA MET A 1 -34.18 -7.03 21.92
C MET A 1 -33.25 -6.02 22.60
N LYS A 2 -33.57 -4.71 22.64
CA LYS A 2 -32.77 -3.68 23.35
C LYS A 2 -32.87 -3.77 24.88
N ASP A 3 -34.00 -4.21 25.44
CA ASP A 3 -34.24 -4.16 26.89
C ASP A 3 -33.78 -5.41 27.67
N GLN A 4 -33.33 -6.48 26.99
CA GLN A 4 -32.85 -7.70 27.66
C GLN A 4 -31.35 -7.66 28.01
N ILE A 5 -30.60 -6.69 27.49
CA ILE A 5 -29.14 -6.61 27.72
C ILE A 5 -28.82 -5.89 29.03
N LEU A 6 -29.74 -5.07 29.54
CA LEU A 6 -29.56 -4.21 30.71
C LEU A 6 -29.67 -4.94 32.07
N ILE A 7 -30.15 -6.18 32.11
CA ILE A 7 -30.46 -6.90 33.36
C ILE A 7 -29.90 -8.34 33.35
N SER A 8 -28.76 -8.58 32.71
CA SER A 8 -28.14 -9.91 32.75
C SER A 8 -26.97 -9.97 33.72
N ASN A 9 -27.20 -10.72 34.81
CA ASN A 9 -26.23 -11.08 35.83
C ASN A 9 -25.02 -11.79 35.19
N GLU A 10 -23.82 -11.72 35.78
CA GLU A 10 -22.59 -12.34 35.24
C GLU A 10 -22.77 -13.85 34.94
N GLN A 11 -23.63 -14.51 35.72
CA GLN A 11 -24.07 -15.89 35.49
C GLN A 11 -24.92 -16.07 34.23
N GLN A 12 -25.79 -15.13 33.83
CA GLN A 12 -26.58 -15.25 32.59
C GLN A 12 -25.71 -15.09 31.34
N TRP A 13 -24.64 -14.29 31.39
CA TRP A 13 -23.64 -14.21 30.31
C TRP A 13 -22.85 -15.52 30.16
N LYS A 14 -22.52 -16.16 31.29
CA LYS A 14 -21.87 -17.49 31.34
C LYS A 14 -22.81 -18.61 30.87
N THR A 15 -24.08 -18.57 31.27
CA THR A 15 -25.08 -19.60 30.95
C THR A 15 -25.62 -19.45 29.52
N GLY A 16 -25.61 -18.24 28.94
CA GLY A 16 -26.09 -17.95 27.59
C GLY A 16 -25.04 -18.04 26.47
N CYS A 17 -23.82 -18.52 26.76
CA CYS A 17 -22.72 -18.61 25.79
C CYS A 17 -22.35 -17.29 25.08
N VAL A 18 -22.66 -16.12 25.66
CA VAL A 18 -22.61 -14.81 24.97
C VAL A 18 -21.18 -14.35 24.67
N TYR A 19 -20.18 -14.81 25.44
CA TYR A 19 -18.78 -14.47 25.21
C TYR A 19 -18.22 -15.04 23.89
N SER A 20 -18.68 -16.23 23.48
CA SER A 20 -18.17 -16.89 22.26
C SER A 20 -18.54 -16.10 20.98
N PRO A 21 -19.80 -15.65 20.79
CA PRO A 21 -20.18 -14.73 19.71
C PRO A 21 -19.41 -13.40 19.72
N ILE A 22 -19.12 -12.83 20.90
CA ILE A 22 -18.41 -11.54 21.01
C ILE A 22 -16.96 -11.69 20.58
N VAL A 23 -16.27 -12.73 21.10
CA VAL A 23 -14.91 -13.05 20.68
C VAL A 23 -14.87 -13.33 19.18
N ARG A 24 -15.87 -14.04 18.64
CA ARG A 24 -15.98 -14.29 17.21
C ARG A 24 -16.16 -12.99 16.40
N ALA A 25 -17.06 -12.12 16.82
CA ALA A 25 -17.27 -10.82 16.19
C ALA A 25 -16.01 -9.94 16.25
N CYS A 26 -15.27 -9.99 17.36
CA CYS A 26 -13.95 -9.35 17.45
C CYS A 26 -12.98 -9.94 16.43
N LYS A 27 -12.85 -11.26 16.33
CA LYS A 27 -11.96 -11.94 15.36
C LYS A 27 -12.29 -11.58 13.91
N GLU A 28 -13.58 -11.52 13.58
CA GLU A 28 -14.10 -11.20 12.25
C GLU A 28 -14.10 -9.69 11.94
N GLY A 29 -13.84 -8.83 12.93
CA GLY A 29 -13.77 -7.38 12.73
C GLY A 29 -15.12 -6.67 12.67
N ASN A 30 -16.18 -7.26 13.21
CA ASN A 30 -17.52 -6.67 13.25
C ASN A 30 -17.58 -5.53 14.28
N PHE A 31 -17.19 -4.33 13.84
CA PHE A 31 -17.05 -3.15 14.67
C PHE A 31 -18.36 -2.71 15.32
N GLU A 32 -19.48 -2.70 14.58
CA GLU A 32 -20.76 -2.19 15.06
C GLU A 32 -21.28 -3.00 16.25
N LEU A 33 -21.20 -4.33 16.15
CA LEU A 33 -21.62 -5.23 17.22
C LEU A 33 -20.74 -5.04 18.46
N VAL A 34 -19.42 -4.93 18.29
CA VAL A 34 -18.50 -4.75 19.42
C VAL A 34 -18.66 -3.37 20.06
N PHE A 35 -18.92 -2.33 19.26
CA PHE A 35 -19.15 -0.97 19.75
C PHE A 35 -20.37 -0.89 20.68
N GLU A 36 -21.50 -1.44 20.25
CA GLU A 36 -22.74 -1.44 21.05
C GLU A 36 -22.57 -2.19 22.37
N ILE A 37 -21.82 -3.29 22.37
CA ILE A 37 -21.53 -4.07 23.59
C ILE A 37 -20.63 -3.29 24.55
N VAL A 38 -19.55 -2.69 24.03
CA VAL A 38 -18.64 -1.86 24.84
C VAL A 38 -19.39 -0.68 25.45
N LYS A 39 -20.34 -0.10 24.70
CA LYS A 39 -21.18 1.00 25.18
C LYS A 39 -22.13 0.54 26.28
N ALA A 40 -22.79 -0.61 26.09
CA ALA A 40 -23.78 -1.16 27.01
C ALA A 40 -23.18 -1.62 28.35
N ASN A 41 -22.06 -2.37 28.34
CA ASN A 41 -21.46 -2.91 29.56
C ASN A 41 -19.91 -2.83 29.56
N PRO A 42 -19.33 -1.66 29.91
CA PRO A 42 -17.87 -1.46 29.94
C PRO A 42 -17.14 -2.27 31.02
N GLN A 43 -17.86 -2.78 32.01
CA GLN A 43 -17.27 -3.59 33.09
C GLN A 43 -17.03 -5.04 32.65
N ASN A 44 -17.71 -5.49 31.58
CA ASN A 44 -17.66 -6.87 31.10
C ASN A 44 -16.84 -7.04 29.81
N LEU A 45 -15.68 -6.38 29.76
CA LEU A 45 -14.75 -6.41 28.61
C LEU A 45 -13.66 -7.48 28.75
N TRP A 46 -13.64 -8.14 29.90
CA TRP A 46 -12.77 -9.27 30.23
C TRP A 46 -13.34 -10.53 29.58
N THR A 47 -12.46 -11.34 29.03
CA THR A 47 -12.83 -12.61 28.42
C THR A 47 -12.43 -13.75 29.35
N HIS A 48 -13.22 -14.82 29.36
CA HIS A 48 -12.89 -16.06 30.07
C HIS A 48 -11.97 -16.97 29.24
N ASP A 49 -11.30 -16.42 28.22
CA ASP A 49 -10.35 -17.14 27.38
C ASP A 49 -8.98 -17.09 28.04
N ASN A 50 -8.41 -18.27 28.34
CA ASN A 50 -7.12 -18.38 28.99
C ASN A 50 -5.97 -17.75 28.18
N LYS A 51 -6.15 -17.61 26.85
CA LYS A 51 -5.16 -17.04 25.91
C LYS A 51 -5.39 -15.57 25.57
N ALA A 52 -6.51 -15.00 25.98
CA ALA A 52 -6.90 -13.65 25.65
C ALA A 52 -7.64 -13.07 26.87
N PRO A 53 -7.01 -12.22 27.69
CA PRO A 53 -7.63 -11.73 28.93
C PRO A 53 -8.74 -10.70 28.68
N SER A 54 -8.79 -10.06 27.51
CA SER A 54 -9.85 -9.11 27.16
C SER A 54 -10.24 -9.14 25.68
N ILE A 55 -11.39 -8.56 25.33
CA ILE A 55 -11.77 -8.38 23.92
C ILE A 55 -10.73 -7.57 23.12
N PHE A 56 -9.97 -6.68 23.79
CA PHE A 56 -8.91 -5.90 23.18
C PHE A 56 -7.67 -6.74 22.90
N SER A 57 -7.40 -7.76 23.72
CA SER A 57 -6.34 -8.73 23.46
C SER A 57 -6.65 -9.57 22.21
N VAL A 58 -7.91 -9.95 22.01
CA VAL A 58 -8.38 -10.57 20.76
C VAL A 58 -8.23 -9.60 19.59
N ALA A 59 -8.61 -8.34 19.76
CA ALA A 59 -8.48 -7.33 18.70
C ALA A 59 -7.01 -7.11 18.28
N VAL A 60 -6.06 -7.15 19.22
CA VAL A 60 -4.62 -7.07 18.90
C VAL A 60 -4.15 -8.33 18.17
N GLN A 61 -4.49 -9.53 18.66
CA GLN A 61 -4.10 -10.79 18.03
C GLN A 61 -4.58 -10.90 16.59
N TYR A 62 -5.80 -10.43 16.29
CA TYR A 62 -6.42 -10.50 14.97
C TYR A 62 -6.29 -9.20 14.16
N ARG A 63 -5.43 -8.26 14.60
CA ARG A 63 -5.14 -6.99 13.89
C ARG A 63 -6.38 -6.15 13.55
N GLN A 64 -7.31 -6.05 14.50
CA GLN A 64 -8.57 -5.31 14.37
C GLN A 64 -8.47 -3.89 14.94
N ALA A 65 -7.90 -2.97 14.16
CA ALA A 65 -7.45 -1.66 14.66
C ALA A 65 -8.62 -0.75 15.09
N LYS A 66 -9.73 -0.82 14.35
CA LYS A 66 -10.96 -0.07 14.66
C LYS A 66 -11.55 -0.49 16.00
N ILE A 67 -11.61 -1.80 16.25
CA ILE A 67 -12.09 -2.35 17.52
C ILE A 67 -11.13 -1.99 18.65
N PHE A 68 -9.82 -2.16 18.44
CA PHE A 68 -8.83 -1.80 19.45
C PHE A 68 -8.90 -0.33 19.85
N SER A 69 -9.20 0.56 18.89
CA SER A 69 -9.31 2.00 19.15
C SER A 69 -10.41 2.37 20.18
N LEU A 70 -11.34 1.46 20.50
CA LEU A 70 -12.33 1.67 21.56
C LEU A 70 -11.69 1.79 22.94
N ILE A 71 -10.50 1.23 23.14
CA ILE A 71 -9.78 1.31 24.42
C ILE A 71 -9.46 2.75 24.83
N TYR A 72 -9.27 3.66 23.87
CA TYR A 72 -8.91 5.06 24.16
C TYR A 72 -10.05 5.85 24.80
N GLY A 73 -11.30 5.45 24.59
CA GLY A 73 -12.49 6.07 25.17
C GLY A 73 -12.86 5.52 26.56
N LEU A 74 -12.09 4.56 27.10
CA LEU A 74 -12.40 3.88 28.35
C LEU A 74 -11.53 4.37 29.51
N ASN A 75 -12.16 4.57 30.68
CA ASN A 75 -11.45 4.95 31.90
C ASN A 75 -10.55 3.81 32.42
N MET A 76 -10.86 2.54 32.12
CA MET A 76 -10.09 1.37 32.55
C MET A 76 -8.96 0.96 31.60
N LYS A 77 -8.57 1.81 30.64
CA LYS A 77 -7.56 1.49 29.61
C LYS A 77 -6.24 0.94 30.17
N ASN A 78 -5.78 1.46 31.31
CA ASN A 78 -4.50 1.05 31.91
C ASN A 78 -4.60 -0.39 32.44
N SER A 79 -5.71 -0.73 33.10
CA SER A 79 -5.98 -2.08 33.60
C SER A 79 -6.10 -3.09 32.46
N LEU A 80 -6.80 -2.73 31.38
CA LEU A 80 -6.93 -3.55 30.18
C LEU A 80 -5.60 -3.74 29.44
N ALA A 81 -4.72 -2.73 29.46
CA ALA A 81 -3.41 -2.80 28.83
C ALA A 81 -2.40 -3.63 29.63
N SER A 82 -2.49 -3.60 30.97
CA SER A 82 -1.67 -4.41 31.87
C SER A 82 -2.18 -5.84 32.04
N ALA A 83 -3.33 -6.16 31.48
CA ALA A 83 -3.90 -7.50 31.51
C ALA A 83 -2.94 -8.52 30.90
N ILE A 84 -2.68 -9.61 31.61
CA ILE A 84 -1.85 -10.72 31.17
C ILE A 84 -2.72 -11.95 30.91
N ASP A 85 -2.37 -12.72 29.88
CA ASP A 85 -3.01 -14.01 29.66
C ASP A 85 -2.57 -15.01 30.73
N SER A 86 -3.47 -15.90 31.12
CA SER A 86 -3.25 -16.86 32.22
C SER A 86 -2.30 -18.00 31.86
N LEU A 87 -2.06 -18.25 30.56
CA LEU A 87 -1.36 -19.42 30.08
C LEU A 87 0.15 -19.16 29.89
N TYR A 88 0.50 -17.97 29.42
CA TYR A 88 1.86 -17.57 29.04
C TYR A 88 2.29 -16.23 29.65
N GLY A 89 1.39 -15.50 30.31
CA GLY A 89 1.70 -14.21 30.92
C GLY A 89 1.90 -13.07 29.90
N ASN A 90 1.43 -13.22 28.65
CA ASN A 90 1.55 -12.19 27.63
C ASN A 90 0.55 -11.06 27.90
N ASN A 91 1.06 -9.83 27.91
CA ASN A 91 0.23 -8.64 27.84
C ASN A 91 -0.06 -8.25 26.37
N LEU A 92 -0.85 -7.20 26.17
CA LEU A 92 -1.19 -6.70 24.82
C LEU A 92 0.05 -6.42 23.96
N LEU A 93 1.15 -6.01 24.57
CA LEU A 93 2.40 -5.66 23.88
C LEU A 93 3.08 -6.92 23.33
N HIS A 94 3.13 -7.99 24.12
CA HIS A 94 3.62 -9.29 23.67
C HIS A 94 2.76 -9.82 22.51
N MET A 95 1.43 -9.70 22.60
CA MET A 95 0.51 -10.15 21.54
C MET A 95 0.66 -9.35 20.23
N ALA A 96 1.03 -8.08 20.30
CA ALA A 96 1.35 -7.29 19.11
C ALA A 96 2.71 -7.68 18.48
N GLY A 97 3.64 -8.18 19.29
CA GLY A 97 4.91 -8.75 18.83
C GLY A 97 4.80 -10.16 18.25
N MET A 98 3.68 -10.87 18.46
CA MET A 98 3.41 -12.18 17.86
C MET A 98 2.93 -12.05 16.42
N LEU A 99 3.19 -13.06 15.59
CA LEU A 99 2.74 -13.09 14.20
C LEU A 99 1.20 -13.13 14.14
N ALA A 100 0.60 -12.24 13.33
CA ALA A 100 -0.84 -12.26 13.11
C ALA A 100 -1.31 -13.54 12.39
N PRO A 101 -2.57 -13.99 12.58
CA PRO A 101 -3.17 -15.04 11.78
C PRO A 101 -3.10 -14.73 10.28
N SER A 102 -2.86 -15.76 9.47
CA SER A 102 -2.76 -15.64 8.00
C SER A 102 -3.99 -14.97 7.36
N THR A 103 -5.18 -15.18 7.92
CA THR A 103 -6.42 -14.52 7.48
C THR A 103 -6.34 -13.00 7.54
N SER A 104 -5.58 -12.44 8.49
CA SER A 104 -5.41 -10.99 8.63
C SER A 104 -4.31 -10.45 7.71
N LEU A 105 -3.31 -11.27 7.37
CA LEU A 105 -2.16 -10.89 6.54
C LEU A 105 -2.45 -11.00 5.03
N ASN A 106 -3.25 -11.99 4.63
CA ASN A 106 -3.54 -12.28 3.21
C ASN A 106 -4.29 -11.17 2.47
N HIS A 107 -4.91 -10.23 3.19
CA HIS A 107 -5.60 -9.08 2.60
C HIS A 107 -4.66 -7.94 2.19
N ILE A 108 -3.36 -8.03 2.50
CA ILE A 108 -2.37 -6.99 2.22
C ILE A 108 -1.50 -7.43 1.04
N ALA A 109 -1.33 -6.53 0.07
CA ALA A 109 -0.59 -6.82 -1.16
C ALA A 109 0.93 -6.85 -0.92
N GLY A 110 1.54 -8.04 -0.99
CA GLY A 110 2.99 -8.21 -0.92
C GLY A 110 3.57 -8.20 0.50
N ALA A 111 4.64 -8.96 0.69
CA ALA A 111 5.27 -9.18 2.00
C ALA A 111 5.81 -7.89 2.64
N ALA A 112 6.27 -6.93 1.83
CA ALA A 112 6.77 -5.65 2.36
C ALA A 112 5.66 -4.79 2.97
N LEU A 113 4.45 -4.79 2.39
CA LEU A 113 3.30 -4.09 2.95
C LEU A 113 2.73 -4.81 4.17
N GLN A 114 2.79 -6.15 4.20
CA GLN A 114 2.49 -6.92 5.42
C GLN A 114 3.43 -6.53 6.56
N MET A 115 4.74 -6.49 6.30
CA MET A 115 5.74 -6.06 7.27
C MET A 115 5.49 -4.62 7.76
N GLN A 116 5.22 -3.68 6.83
CA GLN A 116 4.88 -2.29 7.18
C GLN A 116 3.66 -2.23 8.11
N ARG A 117 2.62 -3.03 7.84
CA ARG A 117 1.39 -3.05 8.64
C ARG A 117 1.62 -3.60 10.05
N GLU A 118 2.37 -4.70 10.17
CA GLU A 118 2.73 -5.27 11.46
C GLU A 118 3.58 -4.30 12.29
N LEU A 119 4.50 -3.57 11.65
CA LEU A 119 5.27 -2.49 12.29
C LEU A 119 4.38 -1.33 12.75
N GLN A 120 3.33 -0.96 12.01
CA GLN A 120 2.38 0.09 12.45
C GLN A 120 1.62 -0.32 13.70
N TRP A 121 1.24 -1.59 13.81
CA TRP A 121 0.63 -2.17 15.01
C TRP A 121 1.60 -2.14 16.18
N PHE A 122 2.81 -2.62 15.93
CA PHE A 122 3.85 -2.75 16.94
C PHE A 122 4.37 -1.40 17.46
N LYS A 123 4.50 -0.36 16.61
CA LYS A 123 4.89 0.99 17.05
C LYS A 123 3.90 1.62 18.04
N GLY A 124 2.66 1.13 18.10
CA GLY A 124 1.69 1.51 19.12
C GLY A 124 1.93 0.89 20.50
N LEU A 125 2.79 -0.14 20.60
CA LEU A 125 2.87 -1.11 21.69
C LEU A 125 4.34 -1.61 21.88
N THR A 126 5.14 -1.05 22.80
CA THR A 126 6.54 -1.47 23.08
C THR A 126 6.63 -2.82 23.85
N PRO A 127 7.30 -3.91 23.37
CA PRO A 127 8.77 -4.03 23.34
C PRO A 127 9.39 -4.81 22.14
N ARG A 128 10.55 -4.35 21.61
CA ARG A 128 11.07 -4.64 20.25
C ARG A 128 11.60 -6.05 20.00
N GLU A 129 12.16 -6.71 21.00
CA GLU A 129 12.92 -7.95 20.80
C GLU A 129 12.04 -9.12 20.33
N LEU A 130 10.83 -9.26 20.89
CA LEU A 130 9.89 -10.31 20.49
C LEU A 130 9.41 -10.12 19.04
N PHE A 131 9.16 -8.87 18.65
CA PHE A 131 8.74 -8.52 17.29
C PHE A 131 9.80 -8.91 16.27
N THR A 132 11.06 -8.51 16.50
CA THR A 132 12.20 -8.84 15.63
C THR A 132 12.36 -10.35 15.45
N LYS A 133 12.21 -11.14 16.53
CA LYS A 133 12.33 -12.59 16.46
C LYS A 133 11.21 -13.21 15.62
N ASN A 134 9.96 -12.83 15.86
CA ASN A 134 8.79 -13.44 15.21
C ASN A 134 8.61 -13.00 13.75
N HIS A 135 9.06 -11.80 13.38
CA HIS A 135 8.88 -11.24 12.03
C HIS A 135 10.13 -11.35 11.16
N LYS A 136 11.14 -12.13 11.58
CA LYS A 136 12.41 -12.29 10.84
C LYS A 136 12.20 -12.80 9.41
N ASP A 137 11.34 -13.79 9.23
CA ASP A 137 11.08 -14.36 7.90
C ASP A 137 10.23 -13.42 7.05
N MET A 138 9.20 -12.78 7.62
CA MET A 138 8.41 -11.75 6.93
C MET A 138 9.26 -10.56 6.49
N ARG A 139 10.26 -10.14 7.29
CA ARG A 139 11.22 -9.11 6.90
C ARG A 139 12.05 -9.54 5.69
N LYS A 140 12.53 -10.79 5.67
CA LYS A 140 13.29 -11.32 4.53
C LYS A 140 12.42 -11.40 3.28
N ASP A 141 11.18 -11.86 3.40
CA ASP A 141 10.24 -11.94 2.29
C ASP A 141 9.89 -10.53 1.78
N GLY A 142 9.74 -9.56 2.69
CA GLY A 142 9.54 -8.16 2.35
C GLY A 142 10.73 -7.53 1.64
N GLU A 143 11.95 -7.81 2.11
CA GLU A 143 13.19 -7.39 1.46
C GLU A 143 13.30 -7.98 0.05
N GLN A 144 13.07 -9.29 -0.09
CA GLN A 144 13.11 -9.98 -1.37
C GLN A 144 12.07 -9.41 -2.34
N TRP A 145 10.83 -9.24 -1.88
CA TRP A 145 9.75 -8.66 -2.68
C TRP A 145 10.10 -7.26 -3.20
N MET A 146 10.69 -6.41 -2.35
CA MET A 146 11.12 -5.06 -2.76
C MET A 146 12.27 -5.12 -3.76
N LYS A 147 13.26 -5.99 -3.55
CA LYS A 147 14.40 -6.16 -4.46
C LYS A 147 13.96 -6.68 -5.84
N ASP A 148 13.09 -7.68 -5.87
CA ASP A 148 12.58 -8.25 -7.13
C ASP A 148 11.75 -7.23 -7.91
N THR A 149 10.90 -6.47 -7.20
CA THR A 149 10.11 -5.42 -7.83
C THR A 149 11.01 -4.28 -8.34
N ALA A 150 11.97 -3.82 -7.53
CA ALA A 150 12.90 -2.77 -7.92
C ALA A 150 13.77 -3.17 -9.11
N THR A 151 14.25 -4.43 -9.14
CA THR A 151 15.04 -4.96 -10.26
C THR A 151 14.21 -5.00 -11.53
N SER A 152 12.99 -5.55 -11.47
CA SER A 152 12.09 -5.63 -12.62
C SER A 152 11.75 -4.24 -13.18
N CYS A 153 11.44 -3.29 -12.30
CA CYS A 153 11.13 -1.92 -12.71
C CYS A 153 12.35 -1.16 -13.22
N THR A 154 13.56 -1.45 -12.70
CA THR A 154 14.81 -0.87 -13.21
C THR A 154 15.08 -1.33 -14.65
N VAL A 155 14.83 -2.60 -14.97
CA VAL A 155 14.95 -3.12 -16.34
C VAL A 155 13.98 -2.40 -17.27
N VAL A 156 12.70 -2.27 -16.88
CA VAL A 156 11.70 -1.51 -17.67
C VAL A 156 12.13 -0.06 -17.85
N GLY A 157 12.59 0.60 -16.78
CA GLY A 157 13.09 1.97 -16.85
C GLY A 157 14.28 2.11 -17.81
N ALA A 158 15.26 1.22 -17.73
CA ALA A 158 16.44 1.23 -18.60
C ALA A 158 16.07 1.02 -20.08
N LEU A 159 15.11 0.15 -20.37
CA LEU A 159 14.58 -0.02 -21.72
C LEU A 159 13.93 1.27 -22.24
N ILE A 160 13.10 1.94 -21.42
CA ILE A 160 12.49 3.23 -21.80
C ILE A 160 13.59 4.28 -22.06
N VAL A 161 14.60 4.37 -21.19
CA VAL A 161 15.73 5.29 -21.39
C VAL A 161 16.40 5.04 -22.73
N THR A 162 16.67 3.78 -23.06
CA THR A 162 17.35 3.40 -24.29
C THR A 162 16.52 3.75 -25.53
N ILE A 163 15.21 3.42 -25.52
CA ILE A 163 14.30 3.65 -26.66
C ILE A 163 14.11 5.14 -26.90
N MET A 164 13.84 5.93 -25.86
CA MET A 164 13.61 7.38 -25.99
C MET A 164 14.90 8.11 -26.37
N PHE A 165 16.05 7.71 -25.81
CA PHE A 165 17.33 8.29 -26.19
C PHE A 165 17.61 8.09 -27.68
N ALA A 166 17.34 6.89 -28.21
CA ALA A 166 17.45 6.63 -29.63
C ALA A 166 16.44 7.45 -30.46
N ALA A 167 15.20 7.60 -29.98
CA ALA A 167 14.14 8.33 -30.66
C ALA A 167 14.46 9.83 -30.87
N VAL A 168 15.16 10.48 -29.93
CA VAL A 168 15.61 11.89 -30.09
C VAL A 168 16.60 12.05 -31.24
N PHE A 169 17.44 11.06 -31.52
CA PHE A 169 18.40 11.13 -32.64
C PHE A 169 17.85 10.55 -33.95
N THR A 170 16.83 9.71 -33.86
CA THR A 170 16.12 9.12 -35.00
C THR A 170 14.75 9.79 -35.20
N ILE A 171 14.76 11.13 -35.20
CA ILE A 171 13.52 11.90 -35.23
C ILE A 171 12.64 11.60 -36.45
N PRO A 172 11.31 11.67 -36.29
CA PRO A 172 10.38 11.47 -37.39
C PRO A 172 10.63 12.48 -38.50
N GLY A 173 10.75 12.00 -39.74
CA GLY A 173 11.05 12.83 -40.92
C GLY A 173 12.54 13.18 -41.11
N GLY A 174 13.40 12.95 -40.12
CA GLY A 174 14.84 13.22 -40.22
C GLY A 174 15.21 14.71 -40.21
N ASN A 175 16.47 14.98 -40.56
CA ASN A 175 17.06 16.32 -40.61
C ASN A 175 17.19 16.82 -42.05
N ASP A 176 17.02 18.13 -42.25
CA ASP A 176 17.34 18.81 -43.51
C ASP A 176 18.86 18.74 -43.75
N GLN A 177 19.28 18.14 -44.87
CA GLN A 177 20.69 17.93 -45.21
C GLN A 177 21.47 19.24 -45.39
N ASN A 178 20.79 20.35 -45.68
CA ASN A 178 21.46 21.64 -45.92
C ASN A 178 21.65 22.45 -44.64
N LYS A 179 20.75 22.28 -43.65
CA LYS A 179 20.72 23.11 -42.43
C LYS A 179 21.00 22.32 -41.14
N GLY A 180 20.89 20.99 -41.19
CA GLY A 180 21.02 20.10 -40.04
C GLY A 180 19.84 20.10 -39.06
N PHE A 181 18.81 20.92 -39.28
CA PHE A 181 17.64 21.00 -38.40
C PHE A 181 16.56 19.97 -38.76
N PRO A 182 15.76 19.53 -37.77
CA PRO A 182 14.58 18.71 -38.00
C PRO A 182 13.63 19.28 -39.06
N ILE A 183 13.21 18.45 -40.02
CA ILE A 183 12.30 18.88 -41.09
C ILE A 183 10.96 19.38 -40.52
N PHE A 184 10.48 18.76 -39.43
CA PHE A 184 9.22 19.11 -38.79
C PHE A 184 9.34 20.13 -37.65
N LEU A 185 10.47 20.84 -37.50
CA LEU A 185 10.73 21.75 -36.37
C LEU A 185 9.58 22.75 -36.11
N ASN A 186 8.95 23.28 -37.17
CA ASN A 186 7.88 24.27 -37.08
C ASN A 186 6.49 23.69 -36.79
N LYS A 187 6.34 22.36 -36.74
CA LYS A 187 5.06 21.70 -36.47
C LYS A 187 4.85 21.56 -34.96
N LYS A 188 3.66 21.95 -34.47
CA LYS A 188 3.29 21.82 -33.04
C LYS A 188 3.43 20.38 -32.53
N LEU A 189 3.09 19.38 -33.35
CA LEU A 189 3.21 17.96 -33.01
C LEU A 189 4.68 17.53 -32.78
N PHE A 190 5.63 18.14 -33.50
CA PHE A 190 7.05 17.87 -33.30
C PHE A 190 7.56 18.39 -31.94
N MET A 191 7.08 19.56 -31.52
CA MET A 191 7.37 20.06 -30.17
C MET A 191 6.79 19.16 -29.09
N VAL A 192 5.57 18.63 -29.28
CA VAL A 192 4.98 17.65 -28.34
C VAL A 192 5.84 16.38 -28.29
N PHE A 193 6.30 15.87 -29.43
CA PHE A 193 7.20 14.72 -29.49
C PHE A 193 8.49 14.94 -28.67
N ILE A 194 9.24 16.00 -28.96
CA ILE A 194 10.52 16.28 -28.28
C ILE A 194 10.36 16.51 -26.78
N VAL A 195 9.34 17.27 -26.36
CA VAL A 195 9.10 17.53 -24.94
C VAL A 195 8.67 16.26 -24.21
N SER A 196 7.76 15.47 -24.79
CA SER A 196 7.34 14.20 -24.19
C SER A 196 8.47 13.19 -24.10
N ASP A 197 9.34 13.11 -25.12
CA ASP A 197 10.49 12.23 -25.10
C ASP A 197 11.46 12.59 -23.97
N ALA A 198 11.84 13.88 -23.87
CA ALA A 198 12.71 14.37 -22.80
C ALA A 198 12.11 14.10 -21.41
N LEU A 199 10.80 14.35 -21.23
CA LEU A 199 10.10 14.06 -19.97
C LEU A 199 10.14 12.55 -19.64
N SER A 200 9.96 11.69 -20.65
CA SER A 200 10.04 10.24 -20.47
C SER A 200 11.43 9.81 -20.02
N LEU A 201 12.48 10.33 -20.65
CA LEU A 201 13.88 10.07 -20.33
C LEU A 201 14.25 10.47 -18.90
N PHE A 202 14.03 11.73 -18.53
CA PHE A 202 14.40 12.23 -17.21
C PHE A 202 13.60 11.55 -16.10
N SER A 203 12.31 11.30 -16.33
CA SER A 203 11.47 10.61 -15.36
C SER A 203 11.87 9.15 -15.18
N SER A 204 12.21 8.44 -16.27
CA SER A 204 12.71 7.06 -16.19
C SER A 204 14.07 6.98 -15.48
N SER A 205 14.99 7.89 -15.80
CA SER A 205 16.29 7.98 -15.12
C SER A 205 16.13 8.22 -13.61
N THR A 206 15.21 9.11 -13.22
CA THR A 206 14.86 9.34 -11.81
C THR A 206 14.30 8.07 -11.15
N SER A 207 13.45 7.34 -11.86
CA SER A 207 12.89 6.06 -11.40
C SER A 207 13.98 5.02 -11.13
N ILE A 208 14.92 4.84 -12.06
CA ILE A 208 16.07 3.94 -11.93
C ILE A 208 16.90 4.31 -10.69
N MET A 209 17.18 5.59 -10.47
CA MET A 209 17.96 6.04 -9.32
C MET A 209 17.25 5.73 -7.99
N MET A 210 15.92 5.86 -7.94
CA MET A 210 15.13 5.48 -6.76
C MET A 210 15.14 3.96 -6.53
N PHE A 211 14.99 3.15 -7.57
CA PHE A 211 15.04 1.68 -7.46
C PHE A 211 16.44 1.17 -7.08
N LEU A 212 17.50 1.77 -7.62
CA LEU A 212 18.87 1.51 -7.18
C LEU A 212 19.04 1.87 -5.70
N GLY A 213 18.42 2.97 -5.27
CA GLY A 213 18.35 3.36 -3.86
C GLY A 213 17.61 2.37 -2.97
N ILE A 214 16.70 1.56 -3.52
CA ILE A 214 16.04 0.44 -2.82
C ILE A 214 16.99 -0.77 -2.75
N LEU A 215 17.62 -1.13 -3.87
CA LEU A 215 18.57 -2.26 -3.92
C LEU A 215 19.78 -2.09 -2.98
N THR A 216 20.21 -0.85 -2.75
CA THR A 216 21.36 -0.49 -1.89
C THR A 216 21.00 -0.16 -0.45
N SER A 217 19.70 -0.19 -0.08
CA SER A 217 19.26 0.11 1.29
C SER A 217 19.64 -1.00 2.28
N ARG A 218 19.72 -0.66 3.57
CA ARG A 218 20.09 -1.59 4.66
C ARG A 218 18.94 -2.50 5.11
N TYR A 219 17.70 -2.22 4.68
CA TYR A 219 16.48 -2.95 5.05
C TYR A 219 16.30 -3.17 6.55
N ALA A 220 16.59 -2.14 7.37
CA ALA A 220 16.26 -2.21 8.79
C ALA A 220 14.73 -2.27 8.97
N GLU A 221 14.24 -2.82 10.07
CA GLU A 221 12.78 -2.95 10.31
C GLU A 221 12.08 -1.58 10.22
N GLU A 222 12.67 -0.54 10.78
CA GLU A 222 12.10 0.82 10.73
C GLU A 222 12.04 1.40 9.32
N ASP A 223 12.91 0.95 8.42
CA ASP A 223 12.94 1.44 7.04
C ASP A 223 11.65 1.06 6.30
N PHE A 224 11.03 -0.08 6.64
CA PHE A 224 9.77 -0.54 6.07
C PHE A 224 8.58 0.36 6.42
N LEU A 225 8.69 1.22 7.44
CA LEU A 225 7.59 2.11 7.79
C LEU A 225 7.44 3.26 6.80
N GLU A 226 8.55 3.84 6.35
CA GLU A 226 8.51 5.11 5.64
C GLU A 226 9.59 5.25 4.57
N SER A 227 10.86 4.98 4.88
CA SER A 227 11.98 5.26 3.96
C SER A 227 11.91 4.39 2.70
N LEU A 228 11.65 3.08 2.86
CA LEU A 228 11.54 2.11 1.77
C LEU A 228 10.25 2.31 0.95
N PRO A 229 9.04 2.36 1.55
CA PRO A 229 7.82 2.66 0.82
C PRO A 229 7.89 3.98 0.06
N ARG A 230 8.47 5.04 0.64
CA ARG A 230 8.61 6.34 -0.03
C ARG A 230 9.45 6.24 -1.30
N LYS A 231 10.62 5.59 -1.24
CA LYS A 231 11.45 5.38 -2.44
C LYS A 231 10.69 4.59 -3.50
N MET A 232 9.93 3.58 -3.08
CA MET A 232 9.14 2.75 -3.99
C MET A 232 8.00 3.52 -4.65
N ILE A 233 7.27 4.34 -3.88
CA ILE A 233 6.21 5.21 -4.39
C ILE A 233 6.79 6.20 -5.42
N ILE A 234 7.89 6.89 -5.07
CA ILE A 234 8.51 7.85 -5.99
C ILE A 234 8.97 7.12 -7.26
N GLY A 235 9.68 6.01 -7.14
CA GLY A 235 10.18 5.23 -8.29
C GLY A 235 9.05 4.74 -9.20
N LEU A 236 7.98 4.16 -8.65
CA LEU A 236 6.83 3.70 -9.44
C LEU A 236 6.05 4.88 -10.06
N SER A 237 5.91 6.00 -9.36
CA SER A 237 5.21 7.19 -9.88
C SER A 237 5.94 7.82 -11.07
N THR A 238 7.26 7.96 -11.00
CA THR A 238 8.08 8.51 -12.09
C THR A 238 8.17 7.52 -13.25
N LEU A 239 8.18 6.20 -13.00
CA LEU A 239 8.08 5.20 -14.05
C LEU A 239 6.74 5.29 -14.79
N PHE A 240 5.65 5.41 -14.03
CA PHE A 240 4.31 5.55 -14.60
C PHE A 240 4.20 6.79 -15.50
N PHE A 241 4.69 7.93 -15.02
CA PHE A 241 4.75 9.16 -15.81
C PHE A 241 5.63 8.99 -17.07
N SER A 242 6.75 8.28 -16.96
CA SER A 242 7.64 7.98 -18.08
C SER A 242 6.96 7.13 -19.17
N VAL A 243 6.21 6.10 -18.79
CA VAL A 243 5.45 5.27 -19.75
C VAL A 243 4.38 6.08 -20.45
N ALA A 244 3.63 6.91 -19.72
CA ALA A 244 2.59 7.75 -20.31
C ALA A 244 3.17 8.73 -21.34
N THR A 245 4.24 9.45 -20.97
CA THR A 245 4.93 10.38 -21.86
C THR A 245 5.56 9.68 -23.07
N MET A 246 6.16 8.49 -22.90
CA MET A 246 6.65 7.66 -24.01
C MET A 246 5.54 7.34 -25.03
N MET A 247 4.36 6.92 -24.55
CA MET A 247 3.22 6.64 -25.43
C MET A 247 2.72 7.89 -26.15
N THR A 248 2.76 9.06 -25.50
CA THR A 248 2.43 10.33 -26.17
C THR A 248 3.46 10.71 -27.23
N ALA A 249 4.76 10.51 -26.98
CA ALA A 249 5.82 10.75 -27.97
C ALA A 249 5.64 9.83 -29.18
N PHE A 250 5.43 8.54 -28.95
CA PHE A 250 5.15 7.57 -30.01
C PHE A 250 3.89 7.92 -30.83
N SER A 251 2.83 8.38 -30.16
CA SER A 251 1.61 8.80 -30.87
C SER A 251 1.89 10.03 -31.74
N ALA A 252 2.58 11.03 -31.19
CA ALA A 252 2.94 12.26 -31.90
C ALA A 252 3.84 11.99 -33.12
N SER A 253 4.81 11.07 -33.00
CA SER A 253 5.69 10.68 -34.11
C SER A 253 4.92 10.00 -35.24
N LEU A 254 4.01 9.06 -34.93
CA LEU A 254 3.16 8.43 -35.92
C LEU A 254 2.27 9.45 -36.65
N PHE A 255 1.67 10.39 -35.91
CA PHE A 255 0.87 11.45 -36.50
C PHE A 255 1.66 12.35 -37.45
N LEU A 256 2.91 12.67 -37.10
CA LEU A 256 3.80 13.44 -37.98
C LEU A 256 4.12 12.67 -39.28
N MET A 257 4.39 11.38 -39.19
CA MET A 257 4.71 10.55 -40.37
C MET A 257 3.51 10.32 -41.29
N LEU A 258 2.30 10.20 -40.75
CA LEU A 258 1.09 9.86 -41.51
C LEU A 258 0.36 11.08 -42.10
N HIS A 259 0.76 12.31 -41.75
CA HIS A 259 0.04 13.54 -42.10
C HIS A 259 -0.08 13.76 -43.63
N GLU A 260 0.83 13.25 -44.47
CA GLU A 260 0.80 13.57 -45.92
C GLU A 260 -0.12 12.66 -46.76
N GLN A 261 -0.57 11.51 -46.27
CA GLN A 261 -1.53 10.63 -46.97
C GLN A 261 -2.98 10.84 -46.45
N LEU A 262 -3.57 12.00 -46.73
CA LEU A 262 -4.92 12.40 -46.26
C LEU A 262 -6.08 11.78 -47.07
N TRP A 263 -6.20 10.45 -47.06
CA TRP A 263 -7.46 9.80 -47.48
C TRP A 263 -8.08 8.90 -46.41
N ILE A 264 -7.86 9.21 -45.13
CA ILE A 264 -8.31 8.33 -44.06
C ILE A 264 -8.52 9.08 -42.73
N PHE A 265 -9.76 9.48 -42.40
CA PHE A 265 -10.16 9.88 -41.04
C PHE A 265 -10.33 8.65 -40.09
N LYS A 266 -10.50 7.44 -40.67
CA LYS A 266 -10.71 6.18 -39.93
C LYS A 266 -9.51 5.60 -39.14
N PRO A 267 -8.24 5.69 -39.57
CA PRO A 267 -7.11 5.10 -38.87
C PRO A 267 -6.64 6.00 -37.74
N ILE A 268 -6.78 7.33 -37.85
CA ILE A 268 -6.46 8.28 -36.77
C ILE A 268 -7.23 7.96 -35.49
N ILE A 269 -8.54 7.73 -35.60
CA ILE A 269 -9.38 7.33 -34.46
C ILE A 269 -8.99 5.94 -33.93
N CYS A 270 -8.72 4.99 -34.84
CA CYS A 270 -8.27 3.65 -34.47
C CYS A 270 -6.92 3.68 -33.71
N PHE A 271 -5.99 4.54 -34.13
CA PHE A 271 -4.67 4.71 -33.51
C PHE A 271 -4.74 5.39 -32.14
N ILE A 272 -5.60 6.40 -31.97
CA ILE A 272 -5.83 7.02 -30.65
C ILE A 272 -6.42 5.98 -29.69
N CYS A 273 -7.36 5.17 -30.15
CA CYS A 273 -7.89 4.04 -29.38
C CYS A 273 -6.78 3.02 -29.05
N LEU A 274 -5.93 2.66 -30.01
CA LEU A 274 -4.86 1.69 -29.80
C LEU A 274 -3.80 2.18 -28.80
N ALA A 275 -3.39 3.45 -28.88
CA ALA A 275 -2.43 4.05 -27.94
C ALA A 275 -3.03 4.22 -26.54
N SER A 276 -4.35 4.39 -26.43
CA SER A 276 -5.03 4.50 -25.14
C SER A 276 -5.12 3.19 -24.37
N VAL A 277 -5.05 2.03 -25.05
CA VAL A 277 -5.19 0.70 -24.43
C VAL A 277 -4.04 0.38 -23.47
N PRO A 278 -2.75 0.49 -23.86
CA PRO A 278 -1.64 0.26 -22.92
C PRO A 278 -1.68 1.22 -21.74
N ILE A 279 -2.02 2.50 -21.96
CA ILE A 279 -2.09 3.52 -20.90
C ILE A 279 -3.20 3.17 -19.90
N THR A 280 -4.39 2.85 -20.38
CA THR A 280 -5.53 2.50 -19.52
C THR A 280 -5.30 1.19 -18.77
N LEU A 281 -4.75 0.15 -19.42
CA LEU A 281 -4.37 -1.10 -18.75
C LEU A 281 -3.32 -0.87 -17.67
N PHE A 282 -2.30 -0.05 -17.96
CA PHE A 282 -1.22 0.23 -17.02
C PHE A 282 -1.72 1.05 -15.81
N VAL A 283 -2.58 2.05 -16.03
CA VAL A 283 -3.31 2.75 -14.95
C VAL A 283 -4.09 1.75 -14.10
N LEU A 284 -4.90 0.91 -14.73
CA LEU A 284 -5.81 0.02 -14.00
C LEU A 284 -5.07 -1.02 -13.16
N MET A 285 -3.91 -1.50 -13.63
CA MET A 285 -3.10 -2.50 -12.90
C MET A 285 -2.18 -1.88 -11.84
N GLN A 286 -1.50 -0.77 -12.12
CA GLN A 286 -0.44 -0.24 -11.24
C GLN A 286 -0.92 0.85 -10.29
N PHE A 287 -1.95 1.61 -10.67
CA PHE A 287 -2.48 2.68 -9.82
C PHE A 287 -3.04 2.17 -8.48
N PRO A 288 -3.78 1.03 -8.41
CA PRO A 288 -4.25 0.50 -7.13
C PRO A 288 -3.11 0.22 -6.15
N LEU A 289 -1.97 -0.32 -6.64
CA LEU A 289 -0.80 -0.59 -5.81
C LEU A 289 -0.22 0.70 -5.22
N LEU A 290 -0.04 1.74 -6.06
CA LEU A 290 0.45 3.04 -5.63
C LEU A 290 -0.47 3.69 -4.58
N VAL A 291 -1.78 3.63 -4.79
CA VAL A 291 -2.78 4.15 -3.84
C VAL A 291 -2.68 3.44 -2.50
N VAL A 292 -2.60 2.10 -2.51
CA VAL A 292 -2.47 1.31 -1.28
C VAL A 292 -1.18 1.66 -0.53
N MET A 293 -0.05 1.79 -1.23
CA MET A 293 1.23 2.20 -0.62
C MET A 293 1.18 3.60 -0.03
N ALA A 294 0.60 4.56 -0.76
CA ALA A 294 0.49 5.95 -0.32
C ALA A 294 -0.41 6.09 0.91
N ILE A 295 -1.57 5.42 0.92
CA ILE A 295 -2.48 5.41 2.07
C ILE A 295 -1.83 4.69 3.26
N SER A 296 -1.12 3.58 3.02
CA SER A 296 -0.41 2.86 4.09
C SER A 296 0.67 3.74 4.73
N THR A 297 1.40 4.51 3.93
CA THR A 297 2.58 5.27 4.40
C THR A 297 2.23 6.65 4.97
N TYR A 298 1.36 7.40 4.29
CA TYR A 298 1.01 8.79 4.62
C TYR A 298 -0.39 8.95 5.22
N GLY A 299 -1.19 7.87 5.25
CA GLY A 299 -2.53 7.91 5.80
C GLY A 299 -2.56 8.17 7.30
N PRO A 300 -3.75 8.47 7.84
CA PRO A 300 -3.94 8.62 9.27
C PRO A 300 -3.55 7.33 10.00
N SER A 301 -3.07 7.46 11.24
CA SER A 301 -2.73 6.31 12.08
C SER A 301 -3.87 5.29 12.11
N ILE A 302 -3.52 4.00 12.05
CA ILE A 302 -4.48 2.89 12.16
C ILE A 302 -5.33 2.95 13.44
N PHE A 303 -4.84 3.67 14.45
CA PHE A 303 -5.52 3.86 15.73
C PHE A 303 -6.25 5.19 15.78
N ASN A 304 -7.56 5.13 15.99
CA ASN A 304 -8.35 6.33 16.25
C ASN A 304 -8.26 6.71 17.74
N ARG A 305 -7.26 7.53 18.08
CA ARG A 305 -7.05 8.01 19.46
C ARG A 305 -8.05 9.07 19.92
N LYS A 306 -8.87 9.62 19.02
CA LYS A 306 -9.88 10.65 19.33
C LYS A 306 -11.25 10.08 19.64
N MET A 307 -11.36 8.76 19.83
CA MET A 307 -12.61 8.09 20.17
C MET A 307 -13.14 8.61 21.51
N LYS A 308 -14.16 9.48 21.42
CA LYS A 308 -14.99 9.90 22.54
C LYS A 308 -16.22 8.99 22.56
N ARG A 309 -16.63 8.65 23.78
CA ARG A 309 -17.81 7.83 24.04
C ARG A 309 -19.09 8.60 23.74
#